data_AF-A0A933R7E4-F1
#
_entry.id   AF-A0A933R7E4-F1
#
_cell.length_a   1.000
_cell.length_b   1.000
_cell.length_c   1.000
_cell.angle_alpha   90.00
_cell.angle_beta   90.00
_cell.angle_gamma   90.00
#
_symmetry.space_group_name_H-M   'P 1'
#
loop_
_entity.id
_entity.type
_entity.pdbx_description
1 polymer ?
#
loop_
_entity_poly.entity_id
_entity_poly.type
_entity_poly.pdbx_seq_one_letter_code
_entity_poly.pdbx_strand_id
1 'polypeptide(L)' 'MLSDKALQDFKRIFREEKGAELSDEEAIEEAIALLTFYDTVYRPIKKEWLEQYFQAHPEELNDYGSDRKHS' A
#
# COMPACT_ATOMS: atom_id res chain seq x y z
N MET A 1 12.00 8.98 9.45
CA MET A 1 12.67 7.81 10.04
C MET A 1 11.66 6.69 10.18
N LEU A 2 12.02 5.48 9.76
CA LEU A 2 11.21 4.27 9.99
C LEU A 2 11.16 4.00 11.50
N SER A 3 10.03 3.50 11.99
CA SER A 3 9.95 2.99 13.37
C SER A 3 10.59 1.59 13.42
N ASP A 4 11.11 1.20 14.59
CA ASP A 4 11.71 -0.12 14.79
C ASP A 4 10.73 -1.24 14.41
N LYS A 5 9.45 -1.08 14.78
CA LYS A 5 8.39 -2.04 14.42
C LYS A 5 8.26 -2.17 12.89
N ALA A 6 8.22 -1.06 12.17
CA ALA A 6 8.10 -1.08 10.71
C ALA A 6 9.31 -1.76 10.06
N LEU A 7 10.51 -1.55 10.60
CA LEU A 7 11.73 -2.20 10.11
C LEU A 7 11.71 -3.71 10.36
N GLN A 8 11.27 -4.16 11.56
CA GLN A 8 11.14 -5.59 11.85
C GLN A 8 10.06 -6.26 11.00
N ASP A 9 8.93 -5.60 10.80
CA ASP A 9 7.86 -6.09 9.93
C ASP A 9 8.36 -6.20 8.47
N PHE A 10 9.12 -5.22 7.99
CA PHE A 10 9.74 -5.26 6.67
C PHE A 10 10.69 -6.45 6.52
N LYS A 11 11.63 -6.64 7.46
CA LYS A 11 12.58 -7.77 7.45
C LYS A 11 11.86 -9.13 7.47
N ARG A 12 10.78 -9.25 8.25
CA ARG A 12 9.96 -10.45 8.33
C ARG A 12 9.32 -10.76 6.97
N ILE A 13 8.62 -9.79 6.39
CA ILE A 13 7.95 -9.95 5.08
C ILE A 13 8.98 -10.25 3.98
N PHE A 14 10.10 -9.53 3.96
CA PHE A 14 11.15 -9.76 2.97
C PHE A 14 11.68 -11.19 3.02
N ARG A 15 11.87 -11.74 4.22
CA ARG A 15 12.28 -13.13 4.43
C ARG A 15 11.20 -14.12 3.95
N GLU A 16 9.93 -13.87 4.27
CA GLU A 16 8.81 -14.71 3.85
C GLU A 16 8.69 -14.76 2.31
N GLU A 17 8.88 -13.63 1.64
CA GLU A 17 8.69 -13.48 0.19
C GLU A 17 9.93 -13.85 -0.64
N LYS A 18 11.14 -13.59 -0.13
CA LYS A 18 12.40 -13.76 -0.88
C LYS A 18 13.29 -14.88 -0.34
N GLY A 19 13.01 -15.41 0.85
CA GLY A 19 13.82 -16.43 1.49
C GLY A 19 15.20 -15.95 1.95
N ALA A 20 15.45 -14.63 1.96
CA ALA A 20 16.73 -14.03 2.32
C ALA A 20 16.61 -13.21 3.61
N GLU A 21 17.69 -13.17 4.40
CA GLU A 21 17.80 -12.27 5.55
C GLU A 21 18.57 -11.01 5.17
N LEU A 22 18.11 -9.88 5.71
CA LEU A 22 18.77 -8.58 5.57
C LEU A 22 19.43 -8.21 6.89
N SER A 23 20.62 -7.59 6.80
CA SER A 23 21.18 -6.81 7.90
C SER A 23 20.30 -5.58 8.20
N ASP A 24 20.53 -4.93 9.34
CA ASP A 24 19.77 -3.72 9.68
C ASP A 24 20.05 -2.56 8.73
N GLU A 25 21.29 -2.40 8.25
CA GLU A 25 21.65 -1.38 7.26
C GLU A 25 20.95 -1.62 5.92
N GLU A 26 21.02 -2.85 5.39
CA GLU A 26 20.35 -3.22 4.13
C GLU A 26 18.83 -3.05 4.24
N ALA A 27 18.25 -3.45 5.38
CA ALA A 27 16.81 -3.33 5.59
C ALA A 27 16.35 -1.86 5.61
N ILE A 28 17.16 -0.95 6.14
CA ILE A 28 16.86 0.48 6.15
C ILE A 28 16.93 1.05 4.73
N GLU A 29 17.97 0.73 3.98
CA GLU A 29 18.15 1.22 2.60
C GLU A 29 17.00 0.75 1.70
N GLU A 30 16.68 -0.54 1.72
CA GLU A 30 15.61 -1.12 0.92
C GLU A 30 14.22 -0.59 1.32
N ALA A 31 13.96 -0.43 2.61
CA ALA A 31 12.69 0.13 3.09
C ALA A 31 12.52 1.61 2.67
N ILE A 32 13.60 2.40 2.69
CA ILE A 32 13.58 3.79 2.21
C ILE A 32 13.37 3.83 0.68
N ALA A 33 14.05 2.96 -0.07
CA ALA A 33 13.88 2.85 -1.51
C ALA A 33 12.42 2.52 -1.88
N LEU A 34 11.80 1.58 -1.17
CA LEU A 34 10.39 1.23 -1.35
C LEU A 34 9.46 2.42 -1.10
N LEU A 35 9.66 3.16 0.00
CA LEU A 35 8.82 4.33 0.31
C LEU A 35 8.98 5.43 -0.74
N THR A 36 10.21 5.64 -1.23
CA THR A 36 10.51 6.63 -2.27
C THR A 36 9.83 6.25 -3.59
N PHE A 37 9.88 4.97 -3.95
CA PHE A 37 9.17 4.45 -5.11
C PHE A 37 7.65 4.63 -4.94
N TYR A 38 7.11 4.26 -3.78
CA TYR A 38 5.69 4.37 -3.50
C TYR A 38 5.18 5.82 -3.57
N ASP A 39 5.93 6.77 -3.00
CA ASP A 39 5.62 8.21 -3.09
C ASP A 39 5.55 8.69 -4.54
N THR A 40 6.39 8.12 -5.41
CA THR A 40 6.41 8.47 -6.84
C THR A 40 5.25 7.85 -7.63
N VAL A 41 4.88 6.61 -7.33
CA VAL A 41 3.90 5.86 -8.14
C VAL A 41 2.47 5.92 -7.58
N TYR A 42 2.32 6.13 -6.27
CA TYR A 42 1.01 6.18 -5.63
C TYR A 42 0.32 7.48 -5.99
N ARG A 43 -0.76 7.38 -6.78
CA ARG A 43 -1.62 8.50 -7.11
C ARG A 43 -2.94 8.35 -6.36
N PRO A 44 -3.21 9.17 -5.33
CA PRO A 44 -4.48 9.10 -4.63
C PRO A 44 -5.62 9.45 -5.61
N ILE A 45 -6.59 8.55 -5.72
CA ILE A 45 -7.81 8.81 -6.48
C ILE A 45 -8.71 9.66 -5.60
N LYS A 46 -9.11 10.82 -6.10
CA LYS A 46 -10.05 11.69 -5.40
C LYS A 46 -11.38 10.98 -5.23
N LYS A 47 -11.98 11.08 -4.04
CA LYS A 47 -13.25 10.43 -3.72
C LYS A 47 -14.35 10.85 -4.70
N GLU A 48 -14.36 12.13 -5.08
CA GLU A 48 -15.33 12.69 -6.01
C GLU A 48 -15.21 12.07 -7.41
N TRP A 49 -13.99 11.74 -7.86
CA TRP A 49 -13.78 11.05 -9.14
C TRP A 49 -14.32 9.64 -9.10
N LEU A 50 -14.14 8.97 -7.97
CA LEU A 50 -14.67 7.63 -7.76
C LEU A 50 -16.20 7.64 -7.70
N GLU A 51 -16.79 8.64 -7.04
CA GLU A 51 -18.25 8.84 -7.00
C GLU A 51 -18.84 9.15 -8.38
N GLN A 52 -18.20 10.03 -9.16
CA GLN A 52 -18.61 10.31 -10.54
C GLN A 52 -18.51 9.08 -11.44
N TYR A 53 -17.41 8.33 -11.32
CA TYR A 53 -17.22 7.09 -12.06
C TYR A 53 -18.35 6.10 -11.78
N PHE A 54 -18.68 5.88 -10.51
CA PHE A 54 -19.76 4.97 -10.13
C PHE A 54 -21.17 5.47 -10.46
N GLN A 55 -21.39 6.79 -10.54
CA GLN A 55 -22.64 7.34 -11.08
C GLN A 55 -22.77 7.05 -12.58
N ALA A 56 -21.67 7.09 -13.32
CA ALA A 56 -21.64 6.79 -14.75
C ALA A 56 -21.67 5.28 -15.05
N HIS A 57 -21.14 4.46 -14.13
CA HIS A 57 -20.97 3.00 -14.26
C HIS A 57 -21.59 2.27 -13.05
N PRO A 58 -22.92 2.33 -12.87
CA PRO A 58 -23.59 1.78 -11.68
C PRO A 58 -23.48 0.25 -11.55
N GLU A 59 -23.24 -0.48 -12.65
CA GLU A 59 -23.02 -1.92 -12.68
C GLU A 59 -21.72 -2.36 -11.97
N GLU A 60 -20.70 -1.49 -11.95
CA GLU A 60 -19.39 -1.77 -11.32
C GLU A 60 -19.39 -1.49 -9.81
N LEU A 61 -20.49 -0.96 -9.27
CA LEU A 61 -20.64 -0.70 -7.84
C LEU A 61 -20.55 -1.98 -6.99
N ASN A 62 -20.87 -3.13 -7.58
CA ASN A 62 -21.01 -4.40 -6.85
C ASN A 62 -19.65 -5.06 -6.53
N ASP A 63 -18.59 -4.73 -7.28
CA ASP A 63 -17.23 -5.28 -7.07
C ASP A 63 -16.42 -4.48 -6.03
N TYR A 64 -16.79 -3.22 -5.76
CA TYR A 64 -16.08 -2.32 -4.84
C TYR A 64 -16.94 -1.71 -3.71
N GLY A 65 -18.26 -1.89 -3.75
CA GLY A 65 -19.22 -1.18 -2.90
C GLY A 65 -19.82 -1.96 -1.74
N SER A 66 -19.40 -3.22 -1.51
CA SER A 66 -19.95 -4.08 -0.44
C SER A 66 -19.67 -3.55 0.98
N ASP A 67 -18.58 -2.78 1.18
CA ASP A 67 -18.16 -2.30 2.51
C ASP A 67 -18.68 -0.91 2.90
N ARG A 68 -19.37 -0.16 2.02
CA ARG A 68 -19.85 1.21 2.34
C ARG A 68 -21.22 1.27 2.99
N LYS A 69 -21.81 0.14 3.41
CA LYS A 69 -23.16 0.12 4.01
C LYS A 69 -23.21 0.33 5.53
N HIS A 70 -22.11 0.63 6.20
CA HIS A 70 -22.12 0.98 7.64
C HIS A 70 -21.40 2.31 7.90
N SER A 71 -22.16 3.40 7.80
CA SER A 71 -21.99 4.64 8.57
C SER A 71 -23.31 5.41 8.59
#